data_AF-A0A6V8LE53-F1
#
_entry.id   AF-A0A6V8LE53-F1
#
_cell.length_a   1.000
_cell.length_b   1.000
_cell.length_c   1.000
_cell.angle_alpha   90.00
_cell.angle_beta   90.00
_cell.angle_gamma   90.00
#
_symmetry.space_group_name_H-M   'P 1'
#
loop_
_entity.id
_entity.type
_entity.pdbx_description
1 polymer ?
#
loop_
_entity_poly.entity_id
_entity_poly.type
_entity_poly.pdbx_seq_one_letter_code
_entity_poly.pdbx_strand_id
1 'polypeptide(L)'
;MRRGLRRRRLGHGPPAQRVAGAWLEVSDALRLAGRPAGSHLDATEVATHAHVAAEGRRATQVRKAAPPLDDLAGLVNQATFAPFATDEAQAQRAGAQAVAYADELRSRRSWWRRLWWSLHPGPLRWSRSASRRRGEPPSSA
;
A
#
# COMPACT_ATOMS: atom_id res chain seq x y z
N MET A 1 17.53 -5.88 -0.64
CA MET A 1 16.32 -6.73 -0.82
C MET A 1 15.05 -5.97 -1.20
N ARG A 2 14.55 -4.94 -0.46
CA ARG A 2 13.29 -4.23 -0.82
C ARG A 2 13.25 -3.65 -2.24
N ARG A 3 14.36 -3.09 -2.75
CA ARG A 3 14.44 -2.56 -4.13
C ARG A 3 14.18 -3.64 -5.19
N GLY A 4 14.63 -4.88 -4.95
CA GLY A 4 14.34 -6.03 -5.81
C GLY A 4 12.88 -6.46 -5.72
N LEU A 5 12.32 -6.54 -4.51
CA LEU A 5 10.91 -6.86 -4.29
C LEU A 5 9.99 -5.84 -4.98
N ARG A 6 10.30 -4.54 -4.83
CA ARG A 6 9.57 -3.45 -5.47
C ARG A 6 9.62 -3.56 -6.99
N ARG A 7 10.81 -3.73 -7.58
CA ARG A 7 10.96 -3.94 -9.02
C ARG A 7 10.14 -5.13 -9.52
N ARG A 8 10.17 -6.24 -8.80
CA ARG A 8 9.37 -7.42 -9.14
C ARG A 8 7.86 -7.15 -9.06
N ARG A 9 7.38 -6.51 -7.99
CA ARG A 9 5.95 -6.20 -7.79
C ARG A 9 5.40 -5.24 -8.84
N LEU A 10 6.20 -4.25 -9.23
CA LEU A 10 5.75 -3.17 -10.12
C LEU A 10 6.06 -3.43 -11.59
N GLY A 11 7.01 -4.32 -11.90
CA GLY A 11 7.50 -4.53 -13.26
C GLY A 11 7.23 -5.92 -13.83
N HIS A 12 6.62 -6.83 -13.08
CA HIS A 12 6.42 -8.23 -13.53
C HIS A 12 4.98 -8.69 -13.35
N GLY A 13 4.48 -9.44 -14.34
CA GLY A 13 3.12 -9.97 -14.38
C GLY A 13 2.10 -9.03 -15.04
N PRO A 14 0.82 -9.48 -15.15
CA PRO A 14 -0.24 -8.70 -15.77
C PRO A 14 -0.52 -7.37 -15.06
N PRO A 15 -1.12 -6.38 -15.74
CA PRO A 15 -1.39 -5.06 -15.16
C PRO A 15 -2.08 -5.08 -13.79
N ALA A 16 -3.17 -5.84 -13.63
CA ALA A 16 -3.89 -5.97 -12.37
C ALA A 16 -3.00 -6.50 -11.22
N GLN A 17 -2.08 -7.43 -11.52
CA GLN A 17 -1.13 -7.94 -10.53
C GLN A 17 -0.16 -6.86 -10.06
N ARG A 18 0.27 -5.97 -10.97
CA ARG A 18 1.19 -4.88 -10.64
C ARG A 18 0.51 -3.76 -9.87
N VAL A 19 -0.78 -3.51 -10.12
CA VAL A 19 -1.62 -2.64 -9.29
C VAL A 19 -1.74 -3.20 -7.86
N ALA A 20 -2.02 -4.49 -7.71
CA ALA A 20 -1.99 -5.14 -6.39
C ALA A 20 -0.59 -5.06 -5.74
N GLY A 21 0.47 -5.16 -6.55
CA GLY A 21 1.86 -4.94 -6.13
C GLY A 21 2.13 -3.53 -5.59
N ALA A 22 1.56 -2.51 -6.23
CA ALA A 22 1.62 -1.11 -5.81
C ALA A 22 0.88 -0.90 -4.49
N TRP A 23 -0.30 -1.51 -4.33
CA TRP A 23 -1.06 -1.47 -3.08
C TRP A 23 -0.30 -2.03 -1.88
N LEU A 24 0.41 -3.14 -2.10
CA LEU A 24 1.25 -3.74 -1.07
C LEU A 24 2.44 -2.84 -0.69
N GLU A 25 2.98 -2.05 -1.61
CA GLU A 25 4.03 -1.08 -1.30
C GLU A 25 3.53 0.03 -0.36
N VAL A 26 2.31 0.55 -0.61
CA VAL A 26 1.65 1.52 0.29
C VAL A 26 1.38 0.91 1.66
N SER A 27 0.77 -0.26 1.71
CA SER A 27 0.50 -0.98 2.97
C SER A 27 1.79 -1.23 3.77
N ASP A 28 2.86 -1.59 3.08
CA ASP A 28 4.17 -1.79 3.71
C ASP A 28 4.74 -0.47 4.25
N ALA A 29 4.61 0.62 3.50
CA ALA A 29 5.05 1.96 3.92
C ALA A 29 4.28 2.44 5.16
N LEU A 30 2.96 2.26 5.20
CA LEU A 30 2.11 2.59 6.35
C LEU A 30 2.52 1.83 7.61
N ARG A 31 2.80 0.52 7.49
CA ARG A 31 3.32 -0.29 8.61
C ARG A 31 4.67 0.20 9.09
N LEU A 32 5.60 0.49 8.18
CA LEU A 32 6.93 1.04 8.53
C LEU A 32 6.82 2.44 9.16
N ALA A 33 5.78 3.20 8.80
CA ALA A 33 5.43 4.45 9.44
C ALA A 33 4.80 4.28 10.84
N GLY A 34 4.52 3.06 11.29
CA GLY A 34 3.82 2.79 12.54
C GLY A 34 2.35 3.22 12.49
N ARG A 35 1.76 3.27 11.29
CA ARG A 35 0.35 3.62 11.03
C ARG A 35 -0.30 2.54 10.14
N PRO A 36 -0.24 1.25 10.53
CA PRO A 36 -0.79 0.18 9.70
C PRO A 36 -2.25 0.45 9.33
N ALA A 37 -2.62 0.20 8.08
CA ALA A 37 -4.02 0.11 7.70
C ALA A 37 -4.68 -1.11 8.38
N GLY A 38 -5.90 -0.94 8.86
CA GLY A 38 -6.72 -2.04 9.40
C GLY A 38 -7.06 -3.05 8.30
N SER A 39 -7.18 -4.33 8.65
CA SER A 39 -7.53 -5.40 7.68
C SER A 39 -8.98 -5.36 7.20
N HIS A 40 -9.84 -4.61 7.89
CA HIS A 40 -11.24 -4.40 7.54
C HIS A 40 -11.44 -3.27 6.54
N LEU A 41 -10.42 -2.43 6.32
CA LEU A 41 -10.54 -1.26 5.47
C LEU A 41 -10.52 -1.66 4.00
N ASP A 42 -11.44 -1.09 3.23
CA ASP A 42 -11.38 -1.17 1.78
C ASP A 42 -10.31 -0.23 1.19
N ALA A 43 -10.10 -0.28 -0.13
CA ALA A 43 -9.06 0.51 -0.78
C ALA A 43 -9.24 2.03 -0.58
N THR A 44 -10.49 2.51 -0.59
CA THR A 44 -10.84 3.91 -0.43
C THR A 44 -10.64 4.36 1.01
N GLU A 45 -11.06 3.55 1.97
CA GLU A 45 -10.87 3.80 3.39
C GLU A 45 -9.38 3.81 3.77
N VAL A 46 -8.58 2.93 3.17
CA VAL A 46 -7.13 2.96 3.34
C VAL A 46 -6.51 4.21 2.72
N ALA A 47 -7.02 4.71 1.58
CA ALA A 47 -6.55 5.99 1.02
C ALA A 47 -6.81 7.17 1.96
N THR A 48 -8.00 7.22 2.57
CA THR A 48 -8.35 8.22 3.60
C THR A 48 -7.45 8.09 4.83
N HIS A 49 -7.27 6.87 5.35
CA HIS A 49 -6.36 6.61 6.48
C HIS A 49 -4.92 7.01 6.13
N ALA A 50 -4.47 6.75 4.91
CA ALA A 50 -3.15 7.10 4.43
C ALA A 50 -2.95 8.62 4.36
N HIS A 51 -3.97 9.38 3.98
CA HIS A 51 -3.94 10.84 4.02
C HIS A 51 -3.70 11.35 5.45
N VAL A 52 -4.52 10.91 6.40
CA VAL A 52 -4.40 11.25 7.83
C VAL A 52 -3.05 10.80 8.41
N ALA A 53 -2.57 9.61 8.02
CA ALA A 53 -1.29 9.08 8.46
C ALA A 53 -0.10 9.94 7.96
N ALA A 54 -0.25 10.55 6.79
CA ALA A 54 0.76 11.41 6.20
C ALA A 54 0.87 12.72 6.99
N GLU A 55 -0.23 13.42 7.24
CA GLU A 55 -0.25 14.75 7.89
C GLU A 55 0.50 14.78 9.24
N GLY A 56 0.42 13.70 10.01
CA GLY A 56 1.19 13.54 11.24
C GLY A 56 0.72 14.46 12.38
N ARG A 57 1.21 14.23 13.60
CA ARG A 57 0.71 14.89 14.82
C ARG A 57 1.36 16.25 15.15
N ARG A 58 2.37 16.67 14.40
CA ARG A 58 3.19 17.89 14.67
C ARG A 58 3.70 18.51 13.36
N ALA A 59 2.79 19.05 12.55
CA ALA A 59 3.15 19.79 11.35
C ALA A 59 3.53 21.25 11.71
N THR A 60 4.67 21.44 12.37
CA THR A 60 5.25 22.78 12.62
C THR A 60 6.20 23.24 11.50
N GLN A 61 6.40 22.43 10.47
CA GLN A 61 7.23 22.75 9.30
C GLN A 61 6.42 22.57 8.02
N VAL A 62 6.53 23.54 7.11
CA VAL A 62 5.99 23.45 5.75
C VAL A 62 6.67 22.28 5.04
N ARG A 63 5.90 21.25 4.70
CA ARG A 63 6.36 20.06 3.98
C ARG A 63 5.48 19.85 2.76
N LYS A 64 6.05 19.20 1.74
CA LYS A 64 5.28 18.81 0.56
C LYS A 64 4.15 17.87 0.98
N ALA A 65 2.93 18.13 0.51
CA ALA A 65 1.82 17.22 0.72
C ALA A 65 2.15 15.83 0.13
N ALA A 66 1.74 14.77 0.82
CA ALA A 66 1.86 13.44 0.22
C ALA A 66 0.89 13.36 -0.96
N PRO A 67 1.25 12.70 -2.07
CA PRO A 67 0.32 12.54 -3.18
C PRO A 67 -0.93 11.81 -2.69
N PRO A 68 -2.14 12.25 -3.11
CA PRO A 68 -3.37 11.55 -2.80
C PRO A 68 -3.31 10.12 -3.32
N LEU A 69 -4.08 9.20 -2.72
CA LEU A 69 -4.09 7.78 -3.08
C LEU A 69 -5.43 7.33 -3.68
N ASP A 70 -6.35 8.24 -3.93
CA ASP A 70 -7.70 7.95 -4.43
C ASP A 70 -7.67 7.27 -5.81
N ASP A 71 -6.84 7.77 -6.73
CA ASP A 71 -6.65 7.13 -8.04
C ASP A 71 -6.12 5.70 -7.91
N LEU A 72 -5.17 5.48 -6.99
CA LEU A 72 -4.64 4.14 -6.73
C LEU A 72 -5.72 3.24 -6.12
N ALA A 73 -6.53 3.75 -5.19
CA ALA A 73 -7.65 3.01 -4.60
C ALA A 73 -8.67 2.59 -5.67
N GLY A 74 -9.03 3.50 -6.57
CA GLY A 74 -9.88 3.21 -7.73
C GLY A 74 -9.30 2.10 -8.61
N LEU A 75 -8.01 2.18 -8.92
CA LEU A 75 -7.33 1.13 -9.71
C LEU A 75 -7.26 -0.21 -8.97
N VAL A 76 -7.09 -0.23 -7.66
CA VAL A 76 -7.09 -1.46 -6.85
C VAL A 76 -8.47 -2.11 -6.86
N ASN A 77 -9.54 -1.33 -6.71
CA ASN A 77 -10.91 -1.82 -6.82
C ASN A 77 -11.16 -2.38 -8.23
N GLN A 78 -10.76 -1.65 -9.27
CA GLN A 78 -10.86 -2.13 -10.65
C GLN A 78 -10.07 -3.43 -10.87
N ALA A 79 -8.83 -3.51 -10.38
CA ALA A 79 -8.01 -4.73 -10.51
C ALA A 79 -8.60 -5.92 -9.75
N THR A 80 -9.36 -5.67 -8.68
CA THR A 80 -10.01 -6.71 -7.87
C THR A 80 -11.29 -7.24 -8.54
N PHE A 81 -12.11 -6.35 -9.11
CA PHE A 81 -13.42 -6.70 -9.65
C PHE A 81 -13.45 -6.86 -11.18
N ALA A 82 -12.53 -6.23 -11.89
CA ALA A 82 -12.42 -6.22 -13.35
C ALA A 82 -10.93 -6.31 -13.80
N PRO A 83 -10.19 -7.38 -13.44
CA PRO A 83 -8.75 -7.48 -13.66
C PRO A 83 -8.35 -7.40 -15.15
N PHE A 84 -9.22 -7.86 -16.05
CA PHE A 84 -8.96 -7.82 -17.50
C PHE A 84 -9.17 -6.44 -18.12
N ALA A 85 -9.83 -5.52 -17.40
CA ALA A 85 -10.01 -4.13 -17.81
C ALA A 85 -8.85 -3.22 -17.35
N THR A 86 -7.90 -3.73 -16.57
CA THR A 86 -6.74 -2.96 -16.13
C THR A 86 -5.65 -2.96 -17.20
N ASP A 87 -5.21 -1.78 -17.63
CA ASP A 87 -4.21 -1.63 -18.68
C ASP A 87 -2.79 -1.31 -18.16
N GLU A 88 -1.82 -1.35 -19.09
CA GLU A 88 -0.40 -1.13 -18.82
C GLU A 88 -0.10 0.26 -18.24
N ALA A 89 -0.77 1.30 -18.74
CA ALA A 89 -0.57 2.68 -18.31
C ALA A 89 -1.14 2.90 -16.91
N GLN A 90 -2.30 2.32 -16.61
CA GLN A 90 -2.90 2.30 -15.27
C GLN A 90 -1.97 1.65 -14.25
N ALA A 91 -1.41 0.49 -14.58
CA ALA A 91 -0.46 -0.20 -13.71
C ALA A 91 0.85 0.59 -13.51
N GLN A 92 1.35 1.27 -14.53
CA GLN A 92 2.52 2.15 -14.41
C GLN A 92 2.23 3.36 -13.51
N ARG A 93 1.08 4.02 -13.69
CA ARG A 93 0.62 5.13 -12.85
C ARG A 93 0.48 4.72 -11.38
N ALA A 94 -0.18 3.58 -11.13
CA ALA A 94 -0.32 2.99 -9.80
C ALA A 94 1.05 2.78 -9.12
N GLY A 95 2.00 2.21 -9.87
CA GLY A 95 3.37 2.01 -9.37
C GLY A 95 4.08 3.31 -9.03
N ALA A 96 3.99 4.33 -9.89
CA ALA A 96 4.60 5.63 -9.66
C ALA A 96 4.03 6.32 -8.42
N GLN A 97 2.71 6.30 -8.26
CA GLN A 97 1.99 6.91 -7.14
C GLN A 97 2.35 6.23 -5.81
N ALA A 98 2.37 4.89 -5.77
CA ALA A 98 2.78 4.13 -4.59
C ALA A 98 4.22 4.43 -4.16
N VAL A 99 5.15 4.56 -5.12
CA VAL A 99 6.55 4.92 -4.84
C VAL A 99 6.65 6.35 -4.30
N ALA A 100 6.00 7.31 -4.95
CA ALA A 100 6.01 8.71 -4.53
C ALA A 100 5.46 8.87 -3.10
N TYR A 101 4.36 8.19 -2.78
CA TYR A 101 3.79 8.20 -1.44
C TYR A 101 4.76 7.59 -0.41
N ALA A 102 5.34 6.42 -0.70
CA ALA A 102 6.27 5.75 0.21
C ALA A 102 7.55 6.56 0.46
N ASP A 103 8.09 7.21 -0.58
CA ASP A 103 9.28 8.06 -0.48
C ASP A 103 8.99 9.32 0.36
N GLU A 104 7.80 9.92 0.22
CA GLU A 104 7.39 11.05 1.04
C GLU A 104 7.16 10.64 2.50
N LEU A 105 6.54 9.48 2.75
CA LEU A 105 6.35 8.98 4.12
C LEU A 105 7.69 8.68 4.80
N ARG A 106 8.69 8.26 4.02
CA ARG A 106 10.07 8.04 4.46
C ARG A 106 10.81 9.36 4.70
N SER A 107 10.60 10.38 3.87
CA SER A 107 11.25 11.69 4.01
C SER A 107 10.91 12.33 5.37
N ARG A 108 9.72 12.05 5.92
CA ARG A 108 9.25 12.54 7.21
C ARG A 108 9.89 11.86 8.44
N ARG A 109 10.73 10.84 8.24
CA ARG A 109 11.36 10.07 9.33
C ARG A 109 12.75 10.58 9.68
N SER A 110 13.13 10.42 10.95
CA SER A 110 14.51 10.65 11.40
C SER A 110 15.49 9.74 10.66
N TRP A 111 16.72 10.21 10.45
CA TRP A 111 17.75 9.52 9.67
C TRP A 111 17.98 8.06 10.13
N TRP A 112 17.99 7.81 11.44
CA TRP A 112 18.08 6.46 12.01
C TRP A 112 16.89 5.56 11.65
N ARG A 113 15.66 6.09 11.64
CA ARG A 113 14.46 5.35 11.21
C ARG A 113 14.43 5.14 9.69
N ARG A 114 15.00 6.05 8.89
CA ARG A 114 15.17 5.85 7.45
C ARG A 114 16.16 4.73 7.15
N LEU A 115 17.20 4.55 7.97
CA LEU A 115 18.15 3.45 7.82
C LEU A 115 17.47 2.11 8.14
N TRP A 116 16.74 2.02 9.26
CA TRP A 116 15.94 0.84 9.60
C TRP A 116 14.87 0.52 8.55
N TRP A 117 14.25 1.52 7.90
CA TRP A 117 13.30 1.33 6.80
C TRP A 117 13.87 0.51 5.63
N SER A 118 15.17 0.61 5.37
CA SER A 118 15.86 -0.18 4.34
C SER A 118 16.23 -1.59 4.81
N LEU A 119 16.54 -1.74 6.10
CA LEU A 119 17.03 -2.98 6.70
C LEU A 119 15.90 -3.86 7.25
N HIS A 120 14.70 -3.32 7.47
CA HIS A 120 13.60 -4.05 8.09
C HIS A 120 13.10 -5.20 7.18
N PRO A 121 13.23 -6.48 7.59
CA PRO A 121 12.80 -7.62 6.78
C PRO A 121 11.28 -7.84 6.83
N GLY A 122 10.55 -7.10 7.66
CA GLY A 122 9.09 -7.19 7.85
C GLY A 122 8.25 -7.38 6.58
N PRO A 123 8.47 -6.60 5.49
CA PRO A 123 7.73 -6.75 4.23
C PRO A 123 7.83 -8.14 3.57
N LEU A 124 8.89 -8.89 3.90
CA LEU A 124 9.11 -10.27 3.43
C LEU A 124 8.51 -11.31 4.40
N ARG A 125 8.28 -10.93 5.66
CA ARG A 125 7.87 -11.83 6.75
C ARG A 125 6.42 -11.68 7.17
N TRP A 126 5.72 -10.62 6.75
CA TRP A 126 4.31 -10.44 7.07
C TRP A 126 3.46 -11.49 6.34
N SER A 127 3.06 -12.52 7.08
CA SER A 127 2.09 -13.52 6.65
C SER A 127 0.80 -12.83 6.23
N ARG A 128 0.46 -12.95 4.95
CA ARG A 128 -0.76 -12.40 4.38
C ARG A 128 -1.87 -13.40 4.64
N SER A 129 -2.42 -13.35 5.83
CA SER A 129 -3.53 -14.21 6.23
C SER A 129 -4.73 -13.88 5.35
N ALA A 130 -4.98 -14.71 4.33
CA ALA A 130 -6.27 -14.79 3.69
C ALA A 130 -7.24 -15.35 4.74
N SER A 131 -8.02 -14.48 5.37
CA SER A 131 -9.17 -14.87 6.19
C SER A 131 -10.28 -15.35 5.25
N ARG A 132 -10.11 -16.57 4.75
CA ARG A 132 -11.16 -17.39 4.15
C ARG A 132 -11.41 -18.57 5.09
N ARG A 133 -12.11 -18.31 6.20
CA ARG A 133 -12.74 -19.28 7.12
C ARG A 133 -13.81 -18.47 7.88
N ARG A 134 -15.09 -18.82 7.93
CA ARG A 134 -15.89 -19.91 7.38
C ARG A 134 -17.33 -19.35 7.41
N GLY A 135 -18.05 -19.42 6.30
CA GLY A 135 -19.51 -19.41 6.37
C GLY A 135 -19.90 -20.73 7.03
N GLU A 136 -20.32 -20.66 8.28
CA GLU A 136 -20.91 -21.79 8.98
C GLU A 136 -22.39 -21.44 9.12
N PRO A 137 -23.29 -22.08 8.35
CA PRO A 137 -24.72 -21.87 8.52
C PRO A 137 -25.14 -22.44 9.90
N PRO A 138 -26.12 -21.83 10.58
CA PRO A 138 -26.61 -22.36 11.83
C PRO A 138 -27.20 -23.76 11.60
N SER A 139 -26.69 -24.73 12.35
CA SER A 139 -27.25 -26.08 12.42
C SER A 139 -28.59 -25.99 13.15
N SER A 140 -29.69 -26.13 12.42
CA SER A 140 -31.01 -26.34 13.00
C SER A 140 -31.15 -27.80 13.43
N ALA A 141 -31.40 -28.02 14.71
CA ALA A 141 -32.03 -29.21 15.27
C ALA A 141 -32.92 -28.77 16.44
#